data_AF-W4VN64-F1
#
_entry.id   AF-W4VN64-F1
#
_cell.length_a   1.000
_cell.length_b   1.000
_cell.length_c   1.000
_cell.angle_alpha   90.00
_cell.angle_beta   90.00
_cell.angle_gamma   90.00
#
_symmetry.space_group_name_H-M   'P 1'
#
loop_
_entity.id
_entity.type
_entity.pdbx_description
1 polymer ?
#
loop_
_entity_poly.entity_id
_entity_poly.type
_entity_poly.pdbx_seq_one_letter_code
_entity_poly.pdbx_strand_id
1 'polypeptide(L)'
;MNEKTREEIALFRYGMIASLLNGQVNPKDYLEEMEGKIHNVPYYGERKVAAKTMQEWHLHYRRNGFDTLKPKRRSDRGDARRLSPDDKDHILEIRKESLHMLVSVFYEQLIKRGEIQKKQVSYATINRLLKKHKLAGRFVAWPIYPY
;
A
#
# COMPACT_ATOMS: atom_id res chain seq x y z
N MET A 1 -6.87 -7.16 0.51
CA MET A 1 -7.81 -7.08 1.65
C MET A 1 -9.21 -7.06 1.07
N ASN A 2 -10.04 -8.04 1.44
CA ASN A 2 -11.43 -8.15 0.99
C ASN A 2 -12.33 -7.17 1.79
N GLU A 3 -13.61 -7.07 1.42
CA GLU A 3 -14.54 -6.14 2.09
C GLU A 3 -14.87 -6.58 3.52
N LYS A 4 -15.06 -7.88 3.76
CA LYS A 4 -15.33 -8.43 5.10
C LYS A 4 -14.25 -8.04 6.12
N THR A 5 -12.99 -8.16 5.76
CA THR A 5 -11.87 -7.75 6.61
C THR A 5 -11.84 -6.23 6.85
N ARG A 6 -12.26 -5.42 5.86
CA ARG A 6 -12.36 -3.97 6.04
C ARG A 6 -13.43 -3.59 7.05
N GLU A 7 -14.55 -4.31 7.03
CA GLU A 7 -15.63 -4.16 7.99
C GLU A 7 -15.23 -4.62 9.39
N GLU A 8 -14.54 -5.76 9.52
CA GLU A 8 -14.00 -6.23 10.81
C GLU A 8 -13.06 -5.19 11.44
N ILE A 9 -12.21 -4.56 10.63
CA ILE A 9 -11.33 -3.47 11.11
C ILE A 9 -12.15 -2.22 11.49
N ALA A 10 -13.19 -1.88 10.74
CA ALA A 10 -14.06 -0.75 11.04
C ALA A 10 -14.83 -0.96 12.35
N LEU A 11 -15.35 -2.18 12.59
CA LEU A 11 -16.02 -2.57 13.82
C LEU A 11 -15.07 -2.49 15.02
N PHE A 12 -13.84 -2.98 14.87
CA PHE A 12 -12.81 -2.84 15.90
C PHE A 12 -12.55 -1.37 16.25
N ARG A 13 -12.36 -0.51 15.23
CA ARG A 13 -12.14 0.93 15.43
C ARG A 13 -13.35 1.60 16.08
N TYR A 14 -14.55 1.21 15.68
CA TYR A 14 -15.79 1.71 16.26
C TYR A 14 -15.88 1.37 17.74
N GLY A 15 -15.59 0.11 18.12
CA GLY A 15 -15.56 -0.30 19.53
C GLY A 15 -14.59 0.53 20.38
N MET A 16 -13.43 0.89 19.82
CA MET A 16 -12.44 1.74 20.49
C MET A 16 -12.90 3.20 20.68
N ILE A 17 -13.80 3.71 19.84
CA ILE A 17 -14.28 5.10 19.95
C ILE A 17 -15.71 5.21 20.48
N ALA A 18 -16.44 4.10 20.62
CA ALA A 18 -17.84 4.10 21.05
C ALA A 18 -18.03 4.78 22.41
N SER A 19 -17.17 4.46 23.38
CA SER A 19 -17.17 5.08 24.71
C SER A 19 -16.91 6.59 24.65
N LEU A 20 -16.05 7.04 23.72
CA LEU A 20 -15.78 8.46 23.47
C LEU A 20 -16.96 9.16 22.79
N LEU A 21 -17.61 8.49 21.83
CA LEU A 21 -18.76 9.01 21.10
C LEU A 21 -19.96 9.26 22.01
N ASN A 22 -20.23 8.30 22.90
CA ASN A 22 -21.35 8.36 23.84
C ASN A 22 -21.07 9.27 25.05
N GLY A 23 -19.86 9.84 25.17
CA GLY A 23 -19.47 10.67 26.32
C GLY A 23 -19.42 9.88 27.63
N GLN A 24 -19.26 8.56 27.57
CA GLN A 24 -19.23 7.68 28.75
C GLN A 24 -17.88 7.75 29.49
N VAL A 25 -16.86 8.30 28.84
CA VAL A 25 -15.51 8.43 29.38
C VAL A 25 -14.97 9.83 29.14
N ASN A 26 -14.12 10.30 30.04
CA ASN A 26 -13.31 11.49 29.79
C ASN A 26 -12.30 11.19 28.67
N PRO A 27 -12.28 11.95 27.57
CA PRO A 27 -11.40 11.66 26.44
C PRO A 27 -9.92 11.62 26.80
N LYS A 28 -9.46 12.46 27.72
CA LYS A 28 -8.04 12.52 28.09
C LYS A 28 -7.61 11.23 28.79
N ASP A 29 -8.33 10.87 29.85
CA ASP A 29 -8.02 9.71 30.69
C ASP A 29 -8.13 8.41 29.89
N TYR A 30 -9.18 8.29 29.05
CA TYR A 30 -9.36 7.10 28.20
C TYR A 30 -8.25 6.93 27.17
N LEU A 31 -7.82 8.02 26.53
CA LEU A 31 -6.76 7.96 25.53
C LEU A 31 -5.40 7.65 26.15
N GLU A 32 -5.10 8.21 27.33
CA GLU A 32 -3.88 7.87 28.10
C GLU A 32 -3.90 6.39 28.53
N GLU A 33 -5.05 5.87 28.97
CA GLU A 33 -5.19 4.46 29.36
C GLU A 33 -5.00 3.50 28.17
N MET A 34 -5.48 3.89 26.99
CA MET A 34 -5.34 3.09 25.77
C MET A 34 -3.96 3.24 25.12
N GLU A 35 -3.25 4.33 25.38
CA GLU A 35 -1.92 4.58 24.84
C GLU A 35 -0.90 3.57 25.40
N GLY A 36 -0.31 2.78 24.50
CA GLY A 36 0.69 1.78 24.86
C GLY A 36 0.15 0.38 25.13
N LYS A 37 -1.17 0.20 25.23
CA LYS A 37 -1.81 -1.12 25.27
C LYS A 37 -1.65 -1.83 23.92
N ILE A 38 -1.42 -3.14 23.98
CA ILE A 38 -1.37 -4.00 22.80
C ILE A 38 -2.81 -4.42 22.50
N HIS A 39 -3.29 -4.08 21.31
CA HIS A 39 -4.60 -4.48 20.83
C HIS A 39 -4.45 -5.50 19.71
N ASN A 40 -5.28 -6.54 19.74
CA ASN A 40 -5.39 -7.47 18.63
C ASN A 40 -6.24 -6.84 17.52
N VAL A 41 -5.58 -6.23 16.54
CA VAL A 41 -6.26 -5.56 15.44
C VAL A 41 -6.57 -6.60 14.36
N PRO A 42 -7.84 -6.76 13.95
CA PRO A 42 -8.21 -7.69 12.88
C PRO A 42 -7.33 -7.50 11.65
N TYR A 43 -6.86 -8.60 11.05
CA TYR A 43 -5.92 -8.65 9.91
C TYR A 43 -4.49 -8.14 10.15
N TYR A 44 -4.29 -7.24 11.12
CA TYR A 44 -3.00 -6.60 11.37
C TYR A 44 -2.21 -7.20 12.55
N GLY A 45 -2.86 -8.02 13.37
CA GLY A 45 -2.30 -8.65 14.56
C GLY A 45 -2.16 -7.68 15.74
N GLU A 46 -1.33 -8.07 16.70
CA GLU A 46 -1.03 -7.29 17.89
C GLU A 46 -0.32 -5.97 17.56
N ARG A 47 -0.95 -4.85 17.91
CA ARG A 47 -0.42 -3.52 17.66
C ARG A 47 -0.78 -2.55 18.78
N LYS A 48 0.13 -1.60 19.01
CA LYS A 48 -0.14 -0.41 19.81
C LYS A 48 -0.86 0.62 18.94
N VAL A 49 -1.93 1.20 19.46
CA VAL A 49 -2.66 2.29 18.81
C VAL A 49 -2.36 3.57 19.59
N ALA A 50 -1.87 4.60 18.89
CA ALA A 50 -1.59 5.89 19.52
C ALA A 50 -2.86 6.67 19.80
N ALA A 51 -2.87 7.48 20.86
CA ALA A 51 -3.99 8.36 21.24
C ALA A 51 -4.49 9.20 20.05
N LYS A 52 -3.55 9.80 19.31
CA LYS A 52 -3.82 10.58 18.09
C LYS A 52 -4.60 9.80 17.03
N THR A 53 -4.31 8.51 16.87
CA THR A 53 -5.00 7.66 15.89
C THR A 53 -6.47 7.44 16.27
N MET A 54 -6.75 7.24 17.56
CA MET A 54 -8.13 7.10 18.07
C MET A 54 -8.92 8.42 17.93
N GLN A 55 -8.27 9.57 18.19
CA GLN A 55 -8.87 10.89 17.96
C GLN A 55 -9.25 11.10 16.49
N GLU A 56 -8.37 10.71 15.55
CA GLU A 56 -8.66 10.78 14.11
C GLU A 56 -9.88 9.92 13.74
N TRP A 57 -9.97 8.69 14.26
CA TRP A 57 -11.14 7.83 14.04
C TRP A 57 -12.42 8.44 14.59
N HIS A 58 -12.38 9.00 15.81
CA HIS A 58 -13.52 9.69 16.40
C HIS A 58 -13.98 10.88 15.55
N LEU A 59 -13.06 11.71 15.08
CA LEU A 59 -13.35 12.86 14.22
C LEU A 59 -13.96 12.42 12.87
N HIS A 60 -13.37 11.42 12.22
CA HIS A 60 -13.84 10.89 10.95
C HIS A 60 -15.25 10.30 11.06
N TYR A 61 -15.50 9.53 12.12
CA TYR A 61 -16.81 8.97 12.40
C TYR A 61 -17.86 10.07 12.60
N ARG A 62 -17.57 11.11 13.40
CA ARG A 62 -18.52 12.21 13.62
C ARG A 62 -18.86 12.98 12.34
N ARG A 63 -17.92 13.09 11.40
CA ARG A 63 -18.12 13.86 10.16
C ARG A 63 -18.82 13.07 9.05
N ASN A 64 -18.58 11.77 8.95
CA ASN A 64 -18.91 10.99 7.76
C ASN A 64 -19.37 9.55 8.07
N GLY A 65 -19.56 9.20 9.35
CA GLY A 65 -20.09 7.92 9.78
C GLY A 65 -19.12 6.74 9.64
N PHE A 66 -19.70 5.54 9.78
CA PHE A 66 -18.97 4.27 9.94
C PHE A 66 -18.05 3.93 8.75
N ASP A 67 -18.42 4.28 7.53
CA ASP A 67 -17.62 3.96 6.34
C ASP A 67 -16.23 4.59 6.35
N THR A 68 -16.03 5.68 7.09
CA THR A 68 -14.71 6.29 7.23
C THR A 68 -13.78 5.55 8.17
N LEU A 69 -14.33 4.67 9.01
CA LEU A 69 -13.55 3.76 9.85
C LEU A 69 -13.04 2.57 9.06
N LYS A 70 -13.66 2.22 7.92
CA LYS A 70 -13.10 1.20 7.01
C LYS A 70 -11.70 1.66 6.58
N PRO A 71 -10.67 0.80 6.64
CA PRO A 71 -9.37 1.18 6.13
C PRO A 71 -9.53 1.57 4.67
N LYS A 72 -9.21 2.83 4.36
CA LYS A 72 -9.13 3.27 2.98
C LYS A 72 -8.11 2.40 2.28
N ARG A 73 -8.45 1.91 1.09
CA ARG A 73 -7.43 1.42 0.16
C ARG A 73 -6.46 2.58 -0.01
N ARG A 74 -5.25 2.47 0.55
CA ARG A 74 -4.25 3.53 0.40
C ARG A 74 -4.01 3.72 -1.09
N SER A 75 -4.48 4.84 -1.66
CA SER A 75 -4.06 5.31 -2.98
C SER A 75 -2.55 5.59 -3.01
N ASP A 76 -1.92 5.75 -1.84
CA ASP A 76 -0.49 5.97 -1.65
C ASP A 76 0.33 4.70 -1.38
N ARG A 77 -0.18 3.52 -1.74
CA ARG A 77 0.75 2.55 -2.34
C ARG A 77 1.11 3.13 -3.71
N GLY A 78 2.05 4.08 -3.74
CA GLY A 78 2.42 4.96 -4.86
C GLY A 78 2.76 4.27 -6.17
N ASP A 79 1.74 3.69 -6.81
CA ASP A 79 1.87 2.72 -7.87
C ASP A 79 0.59 2.63 -8.74
N ALA A 80 -0.50 3.32 -8.38
CA ALA A 80 -1.80 3.20 -9.05
C ALA A 80 -2.14 4.37 -10.01
N ARG A 81 -1.34 5.45 -10.02
CA ARG A 81 -1.53 6.58 -10.96
C ARG A 81 -0.63 6.53 -12.19
N ARG A 82 0.34 5.61 -12.24
CA ARG A 82 1.37 5.56 -13.30
C ARG A 82 1.41 4.25 -14.08
N LEU A 83 0.91 3.16 -13.50
CA LEU A 83 0.67 1.88 -14.16
C LEU A 83 -0.71 1.40 -13.67
N SER A 84 -1.67 1.27 -14.57
CA SER A 84 -2.91 0.53 -14.32
C SER A 84 -2.58 -0.92 -13.87
N PRO A 85 -3.43 -1.61 -13.11
CA PRO A 85 -3.34 -3.06 -12.98
C PRO A 85 -3.17 -3.77 -14.33
N ASP A 86 -3.89 -3.32 -15.36
CA ASP A 86 -3.81 -3.89 -16.71
C ASP A 86 -2.42 -3.69 -17.34
N ASP A 87 -1.84 -2.49 -17.20
CA ASP A 87 -0.48 -2.20 -17.68
C ASP A 87 0.57 -3.05 -16.94
N LYS A 88 0.35 -3.34 -15.65
CA LYS A 88 1.25 -4.22 -14.88
C LYS A 88 1.22 -5.63 -15.41
N ASP A 89 0.03 -6.16 -15.63
CA ASP A 89 -0.14 -7.53 -16.12
C ASP A 89 0.46 -7.66 -17.53
N HIS A 90 0.23 -6.68 -18.39
CA HIS A 90 0.85 -6.62 -19.72
C HIS A 90 2.39 -6.56 -19.68
N ILE A 91 2.96 -5.68 -18.85
CA ILE A 91 4.42 -5.58 -18.68
C ILE A 91 5.02 -6.87 -18.11
N LEU A 92 4.29 -7.57 -17.21
CA LEU A 92 4.72 -8.85 -16.66
C LEU A 92 4.69 -9.96 -17.71
N GLU A 93 3.72 -9.95 -18.64
CA GLU A 93 3.67 -10.89 -19.78
C GLU A 93 4.87 -10.70 -20.71
N ILE A 94 5.12 -9.48 -21.17
CA ILE A 94 6.29 -9.17 -22.01
C ILE A 94 7.59 -9.57 -21.30
N ARG A 95 7.66 -9.36 -19.98
CA ARG A 95 8.84 -9.75 -19.20
C ARG A 95 9.04 -11.26 -19.15
N LYS A 96 7.98 -12.07 -19.10
CA LYS A 96 8.08 -13.54 -19.11
C LYS A 96 8.68 -14.06 -20.41
N GLU A 97 8.38 -13.42 -21.53
CA GLU A 97 8.96 -13.74 -22.84
C GLU A 97 10.42 -13.28 -22.96
N SER A 98 10.79 -12.24 -22.22
CA SER A 98 12.10 -11.59 -22.30
C SER A 98 12.95 -11.74 -21.04
N LEU A 99 12.88 -12.91 -20.37
CA LEU A 99 13.61 -13.17 -19.11
C LEU A 99 15.14 -13.16 -19.28
N HIS A 100 15.63 -13.38 -20.49
CA HIS A 100 17.04 -13.43 -20.84
C HIS A 100 17.73 -12.05 -20.87
N MET A 101 16.96 -10.96 -20.89
CA MET A 101 17.51 -9.60 -21.01
C MET A 101 17.61 -8.87 -19.67
N LEU A 102 18.57 -7.94 -19.55
CA LEU A 102 18.70 -7.09 -18.37
C LEU A 102 17.48 -6.19 -18.17
N VAL A 103 17.17 -5.88 -16.92
CA VAL A 103 16.04 -5.00 -16.55
C VAL A 103 16.19 -3.59 -17.15
N SER A 104 17.42 -3.11 -17.32
CA SER A 104 17.73 -1.85 -18.00
C SER A 104 17.35 -1.88 -19.48
N VAL A 105 17.74 -2.93 -20.20
CA VAL A 105 17.43 -3.10 -21.62
C VAL A 105 15.93 -3.31 -21.83
N PHE A 106 15.29 -4.07 -20.95
CA PHE A 106 13.85 -4.26 -20.94
C PHE A 106 13.10 -2.92 -20.76
N TYR A 107 13.55 -2.08 -19.83
CA TYR A 107 12.98 -0.75 -19.61
C TYR A 107 13.09 0.16 -20.85
N GLU A 108 14.26 0.20 -21.50
CA GLU A 108 14.44 0.96 -22.74
C GLU A 108 13.56 0.40 -23.88
N GLN A 109 13.38 -0.92 -23.94
CA GLN A 109 12.52 -1.55 -24.95
C GLN A 109 11.04 -1.18 -24.73
N LEU A 110 10.57 -1.12 -23.49
CA LEU A 110 9.21 -0.66 -23.17
C LEU A 110 9.00 0.80 -23.61
N ILE A 111 10.01 1.66 -23.45
CA ILE A 111 9.95 3.05 -23.94
C ILE A 111 9.93 3.08 -25.48
N LYS A 112 10.80 2.30 -26.13
CA LYS A 112 10.91 2.28 -27.61
C LYS A 112 9.64 1.75 -28.28
N ARG A 113 8.95 0.80 -27.65
CA ARG A 113 7.66 0.25 -28.09
C ARG A 113 6.47 1.17 -27.79
N GLY A 114 6.66 2.18 -26.95
CA GLY A 114 5.60 3.09 -26.52
C GLY A 114 4.73 2.55 -25.39
N GLU A 115 5.05 1.38 -24.83
CA GLU A 115 4.33 0.75 -23.71
C GLU A 115 4.41 1.60 -22.44
N ILE A 116 5.53 2.31 -22.25
CA ILE A 116 5.71 3.25 -21.14
C ILE A 116 6.36 4.55 -21.60
N GLN A 117 6.02 5.65 -20.93
CA GLN A 117 6.70 6.92 -21.12
C GLN A 117 7.69 7.17 -19.98
N LYS A 118 8.94 7.52 -20.29
CA LYS A 118 10.00 7.84 -19.29
C LYS A 118 9.59 8.92 -18.29
N LYS A 119 8.71 9.85 -18.69
CA LYS A 119 8.16 10.91 -17.82
C LYS A 119 7.12 10.40 -16.82
N GLN A 120 6.43 9.30 -17.16
CA GLN A 120 5.34 8.73 -16.38
C GLN A 120 5.83 7.57 -15.50
N VAL A 121 6.70 6.70 -16.02
CA VAL A 121 7.16 5.49 -15.33
C VAL A 121 8.68 5.49 -15.26
N SER A 122 9.23 5.47 -14.05
CA SER A 122 10.67 5.42 -13.84
C SER A 122 11.21 3.99 -13.83
N TYR A 123 12.50 3.84 -14.15
CA TYR A 123 13.23 2.57 -14.03
C TYR A 123 13.05 1.91 -12.66
N ALA A 124 13.09 2.69 -11.57
CA ALA A 124 12.91 2.17 -10.22
C ALA A 124 11.53 1.55 -10.00
N THR A 125 10.49 2.08 -10.67
CA THR A 125 9.12 1.56 -10.61
C THR A 125 9.03 0.18 -11.26
N ILE A 126 9.58 0.06 -12.48
CA ILE A 126 9.66 -1.22 -13.20
C ILE A 126 10.53 -2.22 -12.43
N ASN A 127 11.70 -1.82 -11.95
CA ASN A 127 12.58 -2.70 -11.18
C ASN A 127 11.91 -3.19 -9.88
N ARG A 128 11.18 -2.33 -9.17
CA ARG A 128 10.39 -2.72 -7.99
C ARG A 128 9.27 -3.71 -8.36
N LEU A 129 8.55 -3.47 -9.45
CA LEU A 129 7.52 -4.37 -9.97
C LEU A 129 8.11 -5.74 -10.28
N LEU A 130 9.19 -5.79 -11.06
CA LEU A 130 9.84 -7.04 -11.43
C LEU A 130 10.43 -7.79 -10.22
N LYS A 131 11.05 -7.08 -9.26
CA LYS A 131 11.55 -7.68 -8.01
C LYS A 131 10.43 -8.31 -7.20
N LYS A 132 9.29 -7.64 -7.07
CA LYS A 132 8.11 -8.16 -6.36
C LYS A 132 7.60 -9.47 -6.98
N HIS A 133 7.68 -9.59 -8.29
CA HIS A 133 7.27 -10.80 -9.03
C HIS A 133 8.43 -11.79 -9.28
N LYS A 134 9.61 -11.58 -8.66
CA LYS A 134 10.82 -12.40 -8.84
C LYS A 134 11.33 -12.49 -10.30
N LEU A 135 10.94 -11.55 -11.16
CA LEU A 135 11.33 -11.49 -12.59
C LEU A 135 12.51 -10.53 -12.85
N ALA A 136 13.15 -10.02 -11.80
CA ALA A 136 14.32 -9.13 -11.88
C ALA A 136 15.62 -9.88 -12.25
N GLY A 137 15.51 -10.90 -13.12
CA GLY A 137 16.56 -11.85 -13.54
C GLY A 137 17.97 -11.33 -13.40
N ARG A 138 18.75 -12.02 -12.56
CA ARG A 138 20.14 -11.71 -12.26
C ARG A 138 21.00 -12.44 -13.30
N PHE A 139 21.31 -11.78 -14.42
CA PHE A 139 22.41 -12.23 -15.28
C PHE A 139 23.53 -11.20 -15.21
N VAL A 140 24.64 -11.65 -14.61
CA VAL A 140 25.88 -10.91 -14.41
C VAL A 140 26.79 -11.30 -15.57
N ALA A 141 26.91 -10.45 -16.58
CA ALA A 141 28.05 -10.42 -17.48
C ALA A 141 27.99 -9.09 -18.25
N TRP A 142 28.69 -8.09 -17.74
CA TRP A 142 29.02 -6.89 -18.51
C TRP A 142 30.31 -7.21 -19.28
N PRO A 143 30.32 -7.29 -20.63
CA PRO A 143 31.52 -7.01 -21.38
C PRO A 143 31.60 -5.48 -21.60
N ILE A 144 32.59 -4.90 -20.94
CA ILE A 144 33.42 -3.76 -21.35
C ILE A 144 32.99 -3.12 -22.69
N TYR A 145 32.60 -1.83 -22.67
CA TYR A 145 32.72 -0.98 -23.85
C TYR A 145 33.79 0.09 -23.59
N PRO A 146 34.84 0.16 -24.43
CA PRO A 146 35.78 1.26 -24.42
C PRO A 146 35.20 2.43 -25.22
N TYR A 147 35.38 3.64 -24.71
CA TYR A 147 35.55 4.85 -25.52
C TYR A 147 36.76 5.59 -24.98
#